data_AF-A0A0S8A220-F1
#
_entry.id   AF-A0A0S8A220-F1
#
_cell.length_a   1.000
_cell.length_b   1.000
_cell.length_c   1.000
_cell.angle_alpha   90.00
_cell.angle_beta   90.00
_cell.angle_gamma   90.00
#
_symmetry.space_group_name_H-M   'P 1'
#
loop_
_entity.id
_entity.type
_entity.pdbx_description
1 polymer ?
#
loop_
_entity_poly.entity_id
_entity_poly.type
_entity_poly.pdbx_seq_one_letter_code
_entity_poly.pdbx_strand_id
1 'polypeptide(L)'
;DMMDRLDELLAAGHEFANLDTGEPLSTVRESVQSANAYLGAGPIVEALSRGADIVITGRVTDTALTLAPMIYHFGWDWSDWSRLAAGTVAGHIIECGAQCSGGNCLVDWERIPNLADPGYPIIEASAHGGFVVTKHPGTGGRVSVASITEQLLYEMGDPTSYITPDCVADFTSIRLRQSGRDRVSVSSVTGGPPTDFLKVSIAHSWGYKAIGTLVYAWPDALKKAKKADSILRERLRRLDLEFDQLLTELVGVDATHGRLAGPPNPDIPEVQLRVGVRAKERRPVERFTREIAPLILNGPPSVTGFAGGRPKVEEIVAYWPALIPKREVQARVQILEV
;
A
#
# COMPACT_ATOMS: atom_id res chain seq x y z
N ASP A 1 15.43 1.10 -13.08
CA ASP A 1 15.67 2.45 -12.53
C ASP A 1 15.75 3.42 -13.70
N MET A 2 15.25 4.64 -13.54
CA MET A 2 15.28 5.69 -14.56
C MET A 2 15.92 6.99 -14.04
N MET A 3 16.45 7.00 -12.81
CA MET A 3 16.95 8.21 -12.18
C MET A 3 18.02 8.92 -13.03
N ASP A 4 18.98 8.18 -13.59
CA ASP A 4 20.07 8.72 -14.40
C ASP A 4 19.62 9.32 -15.75
N ARG A 5 18.42 8.93 -16.22
CA ARG A 5 17.84 9.39 -17.50
C ARG A 5 16.72 10.40 -17.31
N LEU A 6 16.40 10.77 -16.07
CA LEU A 6 15.22 11.58 -15.78
C LEU A 6 15.28 12.96 -16.45
N ASP A 7 16.44 13.61 -16.42
CA ASP A 7 16.63 14.93 -17.04
C ASP A 7 16.60 14.88 -18.56
N GLU A 8 17.16 13.82 -19.15
CA GLU A 8 17.09 13.55 -20.59
C GLU A 8 15.63 13.40 -21.04
N LEU A 9 14.85 12.63 -20.29
CA LEU A 9 13.43 12.38 -20.59
C LEU A 9 12.58 13.65 -20.42
N LEU A 10 12.84 14.46 -19.40
CA LEU A 10 12.22 15.77 -19.24
C LEU A 10 12.54 16.70 -20.43
N ALA A 11 13.81 16.76 -20.85
CA ALA A 11 14.23 17.55 -22.02
C ALA A 11 13.62 17.05 -23.33
N ALA A 12 13.32 15.75 -23.43
CA ALA A 12 12.58 15.15 -24.55
C ALA A 12 11.07 15.42 -24.53
N GLY A 13 10.56 16.16 -23.54
CA GLY A 13 9.16 16.56 -23.44
C GLY A 13 8.28 15.63 -22.60
N HIS A 14 8.85 14.68 -21.87
CA HIS A 14 8.10 13.87 -20.90
C HIS A 14 7.95 14.62 -19.59
N GLU A 15 6.82 15.28 -19.37
CA GLU A 15 6.58 16.11 -18.18
C GLU A 15 6.47 15.31 -16.87
N PHE A 16 6.20 14.00 -16.97
CA PHE A 16 5.84 13.14 -15.84
C PHE A 16 4.76 13.77 -14.96
N ALA A 17 3.69 14.28 -15.60
CA ALA A 17 2.59 14.91 -14.90
C ALA A 17 2.04 13.99 -13.80
N ASN A 18 1.84 14.54 -12.61
CA ASN A 18 1.30 13.82 -11.47
C ASN A 18 -0.11 13.31 -11.82
N LEU A 19 -0.38 12.02 -11.61
CA LEU A 19 -1.67 11.42 -11.96
C LEU A 19 -2.85 11.98 -11.14
N ASP A 20 -2.60 12.51 -9.94
CA ASP A 20 -3.62 13.04 -9.05
C ASP A 20 -3.83 14.55 -9.24
N THR A 21 -2.76 15.31 -9.46
CA THR A 21 -2.82 16.80 -9.52
C THR A 21 -2.64 17.39 -10.92
N GLY A 22 -2.07 16.64 -11.87
CA GLY A 22 -1.72 17.12 -13.21
C GLY A 22 -0.51 18.05 -13.25
N GLU A 23 0.13 18.35 -12.10
CA GLU A 23 1.31 19.21 -12.06
C GLU A 23 2.52 18.52 -12.74
N PRO A 24 3.42 19.26 -13.41
CA PRO A 24 4.60 18.68 -14.03
C PRO A 24 5.70 18.39 -13.00
N LEU A 25 6.50 17.34 -13.20
CA LEU A 25 7.55 16.93 -12.26
C LEU A 25 8.62 18.01 -12.05
N SER A 26 8.77 18.93 -13.00
CA SER A 26 9.69 20.07 -12.91
C SER A 26 9.45 20.92 -11.65
N THR A 27 8.25 20.92 -11.06
CA THR A 27 7.96 21.65 -9.82
C THR A 27 8.66 21.06 -8.59
N VAL A 28 9.05 19.79 -8.63
CA VAL A 28 9.67 19.06 -7.51
C VAL A 28 10.99 18.38 -7.88
N ARG A 29 11.49 18.60 -9.10
CA ARG A 29 12.64 17.88 -9.67
C ARG A 29 13.87 17.86 -8.77
N GLU A 30 14.21 19.00 -8.16
CA GLU A 30 15.39 19.11 -7.28
C GLU A 30 15.30 18.23 -6.03
N SER A 31 14.10 17.85 -5.63
CA SER A 31 13.86 17.01 -4.45
C SER A 31 13.71 15.51 -4.78
N VAL A 32 13.74 15.13 -6.06
CA VAL A 32 13.56 13.74 -6.50
C VAL A 32 14.74 12.88 -6.03
N GLN A 33 14.41 11.77 -5.37
CA GLN A 33 15.36 10.81 -4.81
C GLN A 33 15.40 9.50 -5.61
N SER A 34 14.30 9.12 -6.25
CA SER A 34 14.26 7.92 -7.10
C SER A 34 13.14 8.01 -8.14
N ALA A 35 13.33 7.35 -9.29
CA ALA A 35 12.31 7.20 -10.33
C ALA A 35 12.34 5.77 -10.89
N ASN A 36 11.24 5.02 -10.75
CA ASN A 36 11.19 3.61 -11.17
C ASN A 36 9.92 3.31 -11.97
N ALA A 37 10.08 2.92 -13.24
CA ALA A 37 9.00 2.34 -14.02
C ALA A 37 8.64 0.93 -13.51
N TYR A 38 7.35 0.64 -13.45
CA TYR A 38 6.80 -0.66 -13.11
C TYR A 38 6.78 -1.53 -14.37
N LEU A 39 7.68 -2.50 -14.43
CA LEU A 39 7.74 -3.47 -15.52
C LEU A 39 6.71 -4.60 -15.32
N GLY A 40 6.34 -5.25 -16.42
CA GLY A 40 5.47 -6.43 -16.41
C GLY A 40 6.23 -7.75 -16.31
N ALA A 41 5.55 -8.83 -16.69
CA ALA A 41 6.05 -10.20 -16.66
C ALA A 41 7.17 -10.48 -17.68
N GLY A 42 7.23 -9.74 -18.79
CA GLY A 42 8.13 -10.01 -19.92
C GLY A 42 9.60 -10.30 -19.55
N PRO A 43 10.30 -9.41 -18.81
CA PRO A 43 11.69 -9.62 -18.43
C PRO A 43 11.91 -10.85 -17.52
N ILE A 44 10.91 -11.21 -16.71
CA ILE A 44 10.97 -12.41 -15.86
C ILE A 44 10.82 -13.66 -16.73
N VAL A 45 9.88 -13.66 -17.69
CA VAL A 45 9.72 -14.76 -18.66
C VAL A 45 11.00 -14.95 -19.49
N GLU A 46 11.66 -13.87 -19.90
CA GLU A 46 12.95 -13.94 -20.60
C GLU A 46 14.02 -14.60 -19.73
N ALA A 47 14.13 -14.21 -18.46
CA ALA A 47 15.09 -14.79 -17.52
C ALA A 47 14.86 -16.29 -17.34
N LEU A 48 13.61 -16.70 -17.10
CA LEU A 48 13.23 -18.12 -16.97
C LEU A 48 13.51 -18.91 -18.26
N SER A 49 13.22 -18.33 -19.43
CA SER A 49 13.49 -18.94 -20.73
C SER A 49 14.99 -19.14 -21.01
N ARG A 50 15.85 -18.36 -20.35
CA ARG A 50 17.30 -18.50 -20.40
C ARG A 50 17.86 -19.48 -19.37
N GLY A 51 16.99 -20.19 -18.65
CA GLY A 51 17.36 -21.21 -17.67
C GLY A 51 17.64 -20.68 -16.26
N ALA A 52 17.17 -19.48 -15.91
CA ALA A 52 17.32 -19.00 -14.53
C ALA A 52 16.46 -19.81 -13.55
N ASP A 53 17.08 -20.35 -12.50
CA ASP A 53 16.37 -20.99 -11.38
C ASP A 53 15.78 -19.97 -10.39
N ILE A 54 16.46 -18.84 -10.21
CA ILE A 54 16.07 -17.74 -9.33
C ILE A 54 16.15 -16.43 -10.12
N VAL A 55 15.06 -15.66 -10.12
CA VAL A 55 15.01 -14.34 -10.76
C VAL A 55 14.93 -13.26 -9.69
N ILE A 56 15.98 -12.43 -9.62
CA ILE A 56 15.97 -11.19 -8.83
C ILE A 56 15.68 -10.05 -9.79
N THR A 57 14.53 -9.40 -9.60
CA THR A 57 14.09 -8.30 -10.46
C THR A 57 14.16 -6.96 -9.72
N GLY A 58 14.22 -5.87 -10.50
CA GLY A 58 14.01 -4.52 -9.99
C GLY A 58 12.52 -4.27 -9.72
N ARG A 59 12.02 -3.10 -10.13
CA ARG A 59 10.60 -2.79 -9.98
C ARG A 59 9.77 -3.46 -11.08
N VAL A 60 8.97 -4.45 -10.68
CA VAL A 60 7.88 -5.03 -11.47
C VAL A 60 6.57 -4.83 -10.72
N THR A 61 5.42 -5.08 -11.37
CA THR A 61 4.17 -5.24 -10.62
C THR A 61 4.21 -6.50 -9.77
N ASP A 62 3.56 -6.47 -8.61
CA ASP A 62 3.48 -7.63 -7.73
C ASP A 62 2.80 -8.81 -8.44
N THR A 63 1.80 -8.51 -9.26
CA THR A 63 1.12 -9.47 -10.13
C THR A 63 2.03 -10.14 -11.17
N ALA A 64 3.09 -9.46 -11.64
CA ALA A 64 4.02 -10.01 -12.62
C ALA A 64 4.83 -11.19 -12.07
N LEU A 65 5.07 -11.21 -10.75
CA LEU A 65 5.79 -12.29 -10.07
C LEU A 65 5.04 -13.63 -10.16
N THR A 66 3.70 -13.57 -10.20
CA THR A 66 2.83 -14.75 -10.35
C THR A 66 2.52 -15.02 -11.82
N LEU A 67 2.26 -13.98 -12.60
CA LEU A 67 1.92 -14.08 -14.02
C LEU A 67 3.07 -14.66 -14.84
N ALA A 68 4.33 -14.24 -14.60
CA ALA A 68 5.46 -14.67 -15.41
C ALA A 68 5.72 -16.19 -15.38
N PRO A 69 5.76 -16.88 -14.21
CA PRO A 69 5.83 -18.34 -14.16
C PRO A 69 4.68 -19.04 -14.91
N MET A 70 3.46 -18.49 -14.87
CA MET A 70 2.32 -19.06 -15.59
C MET A 70 2.49 -18.93 -17.11
N ILE A 71 2.91 -17.75 -17.60
CA ILE A 71 3.21 -17.53 -19.02
C ILE A 71 4.31 -18.48 -19.48
N TYR A 72 5.42 -18.54 -18.73
CA TYR A 72 6.58 -19.37 -19.06
C TYR A 72 6.21 -20.86 -19.10
N HIS A 73 5.53 -21.36 -18.07
CA HIS A 73 5.22 -22.78 -17.95
C HIS A 73 4.18 -23.25 -18.98
N PHE A 74 3.15 -22.45 -19.26
CA PHE A 74 2.07 -22.83 -20.18
C PHE A 74 2.26 -22.32 -21.61
N GLY A 75 3.31 -21.55 -21.89
CA GLY A 75 3.58 -20.97 -23.21
C GLY A 75 2.45 -20.06 -23.69
N TRP A 76 1.89 -19.24 -22.81
CA TRP A 76 0.77 -18.36 -23.18
C TRP A 76 1.20 -17.29 -24.19
N ASP A 77 0.32 -17.03 -25.15
CA ASP A 77 0.52 -15.96 -26.13
C ASP A 77 0.28 -14.59 -25.48
N TRP A 78 1.15 -13.62 -25.77
CA TRP A 78 1.06 -12.26 -25.22
C TRP A 78 -0.16 -11.47 -25.72
N SER A 79 -0.83 -11.95 -26.76
CA SER A 79 -2.10 -11.43 -27.26
C SER A 79 -3.33 -12.14 -26.68
N ASP A 80 -3.17 -13.22 -25.90
CA ASP A 80 -4.26 -13.85 -25.15
C ASP A 80 -4.50 -13.12 -23.82
N TRP A 81 -5.09 -11.94 -23.94
CA TRP A 81 -5.29 -11.03 -22.79
C TRP A 81 -6.16 -11.62 -21.69
N SER A 82 -7.05 -12.58 -22.00
CA SER A 82 -7.87 -13.22 -20.98
C SER A 82 -7.03 -14.15 -20.10
N ARG A 83 -6.06 -14.86 -20.67
CA ARG A 83 -5.11 -15.65 -19.86
C ARG A 83 -4.16 -14.75 -19.07
N LEU A 84 -3.66 -13.67 -19.68
CA LEU A 84 -2.83 -12.69 -18.96
C LEU A 84 -3.59 -12.06 -17.79
N ALA A 85 -4.87 -11.70 -17.98
CA ALA A 85 -5.73 -11.18 -16.93
C ALA A 85 -5.98 -12.22 -15.84
N ALA A 86 -6.17 -13.51 -16.20
CA ALA A 86 -6.31 -14.56 -15.21
C ALA A 86 -5.07 -14.73 -14.33
N GLY A 87 -3.87 -14.69 -14.92
CA GLY A 87 -2.61 -14.71 -14.15
C GLY A 87 -2.40 -13.43 -13.32
N THR A 88 -2.85 -12.28 -13.83
CA THR A 88 -2.84 -11.01 -13.09
C THR A 88 -3.73 -11.09 -11.85
N VAL A 89 -4.97 -11.59 -11.98
CA VAL A 89 -5.90 -11.80 -10.86
C VAL A 89 -5.35 -12.82 -9.88
N ALA A 90 -4.72 -13.91 -10.37
CA ALA A 90 -4.05 -14.87 -9.50
C ALA A 90 -2.94 -14.20 -8.67
N GLY A 91 -2.14 -13.32 -9.30
CA GLY A 91 -1.13 -12.51 -8.62
C GLY A 91 -1.72 -11.58 -7.57
N HIS A 92 -2.77 -10.83 -7.92
CA HIS A 92 -3.48 -9.92 -7.00
C HIS A 92 -4.04 -10.65 -5.77
N ILE A 93 -4.47 -11.91 -5.93
CA ILE A 93 -4.99 -12.69 -4.81
C ILE A 93 -3.88 -13.10 -3.82
N ILE A 94 -2.66 -13.38 -4.29
CA ILE A 94 -1.59 -13.91 -3.43
C ILE A 94 -0.51 -12.89 -3.04
N GLU A 95 -0.65 -11.64 -3.48
CA GLU A 95 0.23 -10.55 -3.06
C GLU A 95 -0.03 -10.14 -1.60
N CYS A 96 0.88 -9.33 -1.04
CA CYS A 96 0.80 -8.71 0.29
C CYS A 96 0.78 -9.64 1.52
N GLY A 97 0.44 -10.94 1.40
CA GLY A 97 0.58 -11.93 2.46
C GLY A 97 -0.59 -12.89 2.62
N ALA A 98 -1.05 -13.11 3.85
CA ALA A 98 -2.02 -14.16 4.20
C ALA A 98 -3.50 -13.71 4.15
N GLN A 99 -3.82 -12.59 3.49
CA GLN A 99 -5.17 -12.02 3.56
C GLN A 99 -6.23 -12.94 2.94
N CYS A 100 -5.95 -13.50 1.75
CA CYS A 100 -6.87 -14.45 1.12
C CYS A 100 -6.95 -15.81 1.84
N SER A 101 -6.04 -16.09 2.79
CA SER A 101 -6.06 -17.25 3.68
C SER A 101 -6.46 -16.92 5.12
N GLY A 102 -7.14 -15.79 5.34
CA GLY A 102 -7.84 -15.48 6.58
C GLY A 102 -7.19 -14.40 7.45
N GLY A 103 -6.00 -13.91 7.10
CA GLY A 103 -5.47 -12.68 7.67
C GLY A 103 -6.34 -11.48 7.28
N ASN A 104 -6.50 -10.49 8.17
CA ASN A 104 -7.31 -9.29 7.90
C ASN A 104 -8.73 -9.55 7.36
N CYS A 105 -9.27 -10.76 7.54
CA CYS A 105 -10.57 -11.13 7.02
C CYS A 105 -11.66 -10.76 8.02
N LEU A 106 -12.70 -10.05 7.58
CA LEU A 106 -13.78 -9.60 8.46
C LEU A 106 -14.75 -10.73 8.82
N VAL A 107 -15.08 -11.59 7.86
CA VAL A 107 -16.06 -12.66 8.06
C VAL A 107 -15.55 -13.69 9.06
N ASP A 108 -16.25 -13.84 10.18
CA ASP A 108 -15.92 -14.79 11.26
C ASP A 108 -14.45 -14.74 11.71
N TRP A 109 -13.86 -13.55 11.80
CA TRP A 109 -12.43 -13.34 12.08
C TRP A 109 -11.96 -14.06 13.37
N GLU A 110 -12.81 -14.09 14.41
CA GLU A 110 -12.54 -14.77 15.69
C GLU A 110 -12.38 -16.29 15.56
N ARG A 111 -12.91 -16.86 14.48
CA ARG A 111 -12.94 -18.31 14.22
C ARG A 111 -11.91 -18.75 13.19
N ILE A 112 -11.05 -17.85 12.72
CA ILE A 112 -9.98 -18.25 11.80
C ILE A 112 -8.99 -19.15 12.55
N PRO A 113 -8.75 -20.39 12.09
CA PRO A 113 -7.88 -21.33 12.80
C PRO A 113 -6.44 -20.83 12.87
N ASN A 114 -5.80 -20.91 14.04
CA ASN A 114 -4.36 -20.69 14.23
C ASN A 114 -3.80 -19.47 13.45
N LEU A 115 -4.38 -18.28 13.65
CA LEU A 115 -3.93 -17.03 13.03
C LEU A 115 -2.50 -16.62 13.37
N ALA A 116 -1.86 -17.27 14.35
CA ALA A 116 -0.44 -17.08 14.66
C ALA A 116 0.49 -17.71 13.60
N ASP A 117 -0.01 -18.67 12.83
CA ASP A 117 0.72 -19.34 11.75
C ASP A 117 -0.22 -19.61 10.56
N PRO A 118 -0.70 -18.55 9.87
CA PRO A 118 -1.58 -18.71 8.73
C PRO A 118 -0.80 -19.22 7.51
N GLY A 119 -1.36 -20.21 6.81
CA GLY A 119 -0.75 -20.71 5.59
C GLY A 119 -0.76 -19.65 4.50
N TYR A 120 0.40 -19.33 3.94
CA TYR A 120 0.48 -18.43 2.80
C TYR A 120 -0.20 -19.07 1.59
N PRO A 121 -0.86 -18.25 0.76
CA PRO A 121 -1.69 -18.76 -0.32
C PRO A 121 -0.85 -19.31 -1.47
N ILE A 122 -1.44 -20.28 -2.16
CA ILE A 122 -0.86 -20.99 -3.29
C ILE A 122 -1.87 -20.91 -4.42
N ILE A 123 -1.37 -20.63 -5.62
CA ILE A 123 -2.12 -20.74 -6.87
C ILE A 123 -1.79 -22.08 -7.52
N GLU A 124 -2.81 -22.92 -7.66
CA GLU A 124 -2.77 -24.08 -8.54
C GLU A 124 -3.37 -23.68 -9.89
N ALA A 125 -2.50 -23.31 -10.83
CA ALA A 125 -2.88 -22.80 -12.14
C ALA A 125 -3.10 -23.91 -13.18
N SER A 126 -3.95 -23.65 -14.17
CA SER A 126 -4.17 -24.52 -15.33
C SER A 126 -3.93 -23.77 -16.64
N ALA A 127 -3.51 -24.49 -17.68
CA ALA A 127 -3.16 -23.93 -18.99
C ALA A 127 -4.28 -23.10 -19.66
N HIS A 128 -5.55 -23.36 -19.32
CA HIS A 128 -6.71 -22.63 -19.85
C HIS A 128 -7.04 -21.31 -19.13
N GLY A 129 -6.23 -20.89 -18.15
CA GLY A 129 -6.39 -19.63 -17.40
C GLY A 129 -7.15 -19.74 -16.07
N GLY A 130 -8.08 -20.69 -15.91
CA GLY A 130 -8.67 -20.97 -14.59
C GLY A 130 -7.66 -21.51 -13.57
N PHE A 131 -7.89 -21.24 -12.27
CA PHE A 131 -6.99 -21.65 -11.19
C PHE A 131 -7.73 -21.91 -9.87
N VAL A 132 -7.04 -22.53 -8.91
CA VAL A 132 -7.51 -22.71 -7.53
C VAL A 132 -6.59 -21.98 -6.58
N VAL A 133 -7.18 -21.20 -5.68
CA VAL A 133 -6.51 -20.61 -4.52
C VAL A 133 -6.60 -21.60 -3.37
N THR A 134 -5.46 -21.96 -2.78
CA THR A 134 -5.37 -22.84 -1.62
C THR A 134 -4.28 -22.32 -0.67
N LYS A 135 -4.00 -23.05 0.41
CA LYS A 135 -2.88 -22.78 1.32
C LYS A 135 -2.13 -24.07 1.64
N HIS A 136 -0.93 -23.95 2.21
CA HIS A 136 -0.16 -25.12 2.65
C HIS A 136 -0.95 -26.00 3.65
N PRO A 137 -0.97 -27.33 3.48
CA PRO A 137 -1.50 -28.25 4.50
C PRO A 137 -0.76 -28.10 5.84
N GLY A 138 -1.47 -28.33 6.95
CA GLY A 138 -0.88 -28.30 8.30
C GLY A 138 -0.72 -26.91 8.92
N THR A 139 -0.97 -25.84 8.18
CA THR A 139 -0.93 -24.45 8.69
C THR A 139 -2.31 -23.98 9.15
N GLY A 140 -2.34 -22.85 9.87
CA GLY A 140 -3.56 -22.09 10.18
C GLY A 140 -4.15 -21.35 8.97
N GLY A 141 -5.06 -20.43 9.25
CA GLY A 141 -5.83 -19.70 8.26
C GLY A 141 -7.04 -20.48 7.73
N ARG A 142 -7.80 -19.81 6.86
CA ARG A 142 -8.95 -20.33 6.13
C ARG A 142 -9.00 -19.69 4.75
N VAL A 143 -9.05 -20.50 3.70
CA VAL A 143 -9.31 -20.01 2.33
C VAL A 143 -10.79 -20.22 2.00
N SER A 144 -11.52 -19.11 1.83
CA SER A 144 -12.95 -19.11 1.50
C SER A 144 -13.27 -18.09 0.43
N VAL A 145 -14.48 -18.17 -0.15
CA VAL A 145 -14.96 -17.16 -1.10
C VAL A 145 -14.96 -15.77 -0.47
N ALA A 146 -15.27 -15.66 0.83
CA ALA A 146 -15.25 -14.37 1.54
C ALA A 146 -13.83 -13.79 1.61
N SER A 147 -12.83 -14.58 2.05
CA SER A 147 -11.45 -14.08 2.20
C SER A 147 -10.85 -13.68 0.85
N ILE A 148 -11.15 -14.40 -0.23
CA ILE A 148 -10.69 -14.03 -1.58
C ILE A 148 -11.44 -12.81 -2.11
N THR A 149 -12.75 -12.69 -1.86
CA THR A 149 -13.50 -11.48 -2.24
C THR A 149 -12.93 -10.24 -1.56
N GLU A 150 -12.63 -10.31 -0.25
CA GLU A 150 -12.03 -9.19 0.48
C GLU A 150 -10.65 -8.82 -0.09
N GLN A 151 -9.82 -9.80 -0.45
CA GLN A 151 -8.53 -9.55 -1.11
C GLN A 151 -8.68 -8.97 -2.52
N LEU A 152 -9.66 -9.41 -3.31
CA LEU A 152 -9.89 -8.85 -4.65
C LEU A 152 -10.31 -7.37 -4.60
N LEU A 153 -10.89 -6.91 -3.50
CA LEU A 153 -11.26 -5.50 -3.30
C LEU A 153 -10.13 -4.66 -2.67
N TYR A 154 -9.04 -5.30 -2.24
CA TYR A 154 -7.87 -4.62 -1.71
C TYR A 154 -7.23 -3.73 -2.79
N GLU A 155 -6.94 -2.47 -2.43
CA GLU A 155 -6.31 -1.46 -3.31
C GLU A 155 -6.98 -1.30 -4.69
N MET A 156 -8.28 -1.59 -4.77
CA MET A 156 -9.02 -1.57 -6.02
C MET A 156 -9.57 -0.18 -6.33
N GLY A 157 -9.20 0.34 -7.51
CA GLY A 157 -9.80 1.53 -8.10
C GLY A 157 -11.05 1.18 -8.92
N ASP A 158 -10.96 1.34 -10.25
CA ASP A 158 -12.00 0.91 -11.18
C ASP A 158 -11.89 -0.61 -11.46
N PRO A 159 -12.85 -1.43 -11.00
CA PRO A 159 -12.77 -2.89 -11.18
C PRO A 159 -12.98 -3.32 -12.64
N THR A 160 -13.49 -2.46 -13.53
CA THR A 160 -13.66 -2.77 -14.96
C THR A 160 -12.40 -2.53 -15.77
N SER A 161 -11.42 -1.82 -15.20
CA SER A 161 -10.21 -1.36 -15.88
C SER A 161 -8.99 -1.42 -14.94
N TYR A 162 -8.66 -2.62 -14.47
CA TYR A 162 -7.44 -2.84 -13.68
C TYR A 162 -6.24 -2.88 -14.61
N ILE A 163 -5.55 -1.75 -14.75
CA ILE A 163 -4.45 -1.56 -15.71
C ILE A 163 -3.13 -2.11 -15.14
N THR A 164 -2.50 -3.01 -15.88
CA THR A 164 -1.13 -3.48 -15.65
C THR A 164 -0.27 -3.28 -16.89
N PRO A 165 1.07 -3.44 -16.78
CA PRO A 165 1.94 -3.41 -17.95
C PRO A 165 1.60 -4.46 -19.02
N ASP A 166 1.08 -5.63 -18.61
CA ASP A 166 0.89 -6.79 -19.49
C ASP A 166 -0.52 -6.88 -20.08
N CYS A 167 -1.55 -6.46 -19.34
CA CYS A 167 -2.94 -6.38 -19.82
C CYS A 167 -3.79 -5.40 -18.99
N VAL A 168 -5.03 -5.14 -19.44
CA VAL A 168 -6.08 -4.54 -18.61
C VAL A 168 -7.05 -5.65 -18.18
N ALA A 169 -7.12 -5.94 -16.88
CA ALA A 169 -7.99 -7.00 -16.37
C ALA A 169 -9.36 -6.44 -15.94
N ASP A 170 -10.43 -7.18 -16.25
CA ASP A 170 -11.78 -6.87 -15.79
C ASP A 170 -12.12 -7.75 -14.57
N PHE A 171 -12.06 -7.17 -13.38
CA PHE A 171 -12.34 -7.88 -12.13
C PHE A 171 -13.84 -8.19 -11.97
N THR A 172 -14.74 -7.54 -12.72
CA THR A 172 -16.19 -7.82 -12.66
C THR A 172 -16.57 -9.14 -13.33
N SER A 173 -15.69 -9.66 -14.20
CA SER A 173 -15.84 -10.95 -14.88
C SER A 173 -15.59 -12.16 -13.98
N ILE A 174 -14.88 -11.96 -12.86
CA ILE A 174 -14.42 -13.03 -11.97
C ILE A 174 -15.60 -13.88 -11.45
N ARG A 175 -15.42 -15.20 -11.47
CA ARG A 175 -16.33 -16.16 -10.84
C ARG A 175 -15.59 -16.97 -9.79
N LEU A 176 -16.06 -16.88 -8.55
CA LEU A 176 -15.54 -17.63 -7.41
C LEU A 176 -16.47 -18.79 -7.08
N ARG A 177 -15.89 -19.97 -6.83
CA ARG A 177 -16.64 -21.14 -6.35
C ARG A 177 -15.85 -21.85 -5.27
N GLN A 178 -16.45 -22.06 -4.11
CA GLN A 178 -15.87 -22.96 -3.10
C GLN A 178 -15.75 -24.37 -3.71
N SER A 179 -14.54 -24.92 -3.75
CA SER A 179 -14.24 -26.20 -4.41
C SER A 179 -13.66 -27.26 -3.45
N GLY A 180 -13.74 -26.98 -2.15
CA GLY A 180 -13.32 -27.87 -1.09
C GLY A 180 -13.02 -27.08 0.18
N ARG A 181 -12.56 -27.78 1.22
CA ARG A 181 -11.99 -27.13 2.40
C ARG A 181 -10.72 -26.40 2.00
N ASP A 182 -10.63 -25.11 2.35
CA ASP A 182 -9.47 -24.25 2.06
C ASP A 182 -9.14 -24.15 0.56
N ARG A 183 -10.15 -24.27 -0.29
CA ARG A 183 -9.98 -24.29 -1.75
C ARG A 183 -11.10 -23.54 -2.44
N VAL A 184 -10.73 -22.55 -3.24
CA VAL A 184 -11.66 -21.75 -4.04
C VAL A 184 -11.17 -21.71 -5.47
N SER A 185 -12.03 -22.15 -6.38
CA SER A 185 -11.80 -22.05 -7.81
C SER A 185 -12.14 -20.65 -8.30
N VAL A 186 -11.29 -20.13 -9.18
CA VAL A 186 -11.44 -18.85 -9.85
C VAL A 186 -11.49 -19.09 -11.36
N SER A 187 -12.49 -18.51 -12.03
CA SER A 187 -12.70 -18.68 -13.47
C SER A 187 -13.32 -17.45 -14.12
N SER A 188 -13.46 -17.51 -15.44
CA SER A 188 -14.17 -16.51 -16.27
C SER A 188 -13.52 -15.14 -16.32
N VAL A 189 -12.26 -15.02 -15.89
CA VAL A 189 -11.50 -13.77 -15.95
C VAL A 189 -11.31 -13.37 -17.41
N THR A 190 -11.68 -12.14 -17.74
CA THR A 190 -11.47 -11.52 -19.05
C THR A 190 -10.53 -10.33 -18.95
N GLY A 191 -9.89 -10.00 -20.05
CA GLY A 191 -9.01 -8.84 -20.14
C GLY A 191 -8.90 -8.28 -21.56
N GLY A 192 -8.35 -7.08 -21.64
CA GLY A 192 -8.06 -6.36 -22.87
C GLY A 192 -6.56 -6.06 -23.05
N PRO A 193 -6.20 -5.47 -24.21
CA PRO A 193 -4.82 -5.10 -24.48
C PRO A 193 -4.28 -4.13 -23.43
N PRO A 194 -2.98 -4.20 -23.09
CA PRO A 194 -2.39 -3.23 -22.19
C PRO A 194 -2.34 -1.84 -22.82
N THR A 195 -2.14 -0.80 -22.01
CA THR A 195 -1.90 0.55 -22.51
C THR A 195 -0.49 0.70 -23.07
N ASP A 196 -0.23 1.79 -23.80
CA ASP A 196 1.10 2.13 -24.33
C ASP A 196 2.05 2.71 -23.27
N PHE A 197 1.62 2.77 -22.00
CA PHE A 197 2.33 3.44 -20.92
C PHE A 197 2.71 2.48 -19.80
N LEU A 198 3.75 2.85 -19.05
CA LEU A 198 4.10 2.28 -17.76
C LEU A 198 3.88 3.30 -16.67
N LYS A 199 3.45 2.83 -15.49
CA LYS A 199 3.46 3.64 -14.28
C LYS A 199 4.89 3.86 -13.81
N VAL A 200 5.23 5.10 -13.50
CA VAL A 200 6.50 5.48 -12.88
C VAL A 200 6.22 5.89 -11.44
N SER A 201 6.88 5.21 -10.52
CA SER A 201 6.95 5.59 -9.11
C SER A 201 8.11 6.55 -8.94
N ILE A 202 7.80 7.82 -8.72
CA ILE A 202 8.80 8.82 -8.41
C ILE A 202 8.67 9.16 -6.93
N ALA A 203 9.80 9.17 -6.22
CA ALA A 203 9.85 9.49 -4.79
C ALA A 203 10.69 10.75 -4.62
N HIS A 204 10.22 11.69 -3.81
CA HIS A 204 10.90 12.96 -3.61
C HIS A 204 10.78 13.45 -2.17
N SER A 205 11.76 14.22 -1.70
CA SER A 205 11.71 14.83 -0.38
C SER A 205 10.62 15.91 -0.33
N TRP A 206 9.70 15.81 0.63
CA TRP A 206 8.61 16.77 0.78
C TRP A 206 8.76 17.67 2.01
N GLY A 207 9.64 17.33 2.95
CA GLY A 207 9.79 18.04 4.22
C GLY A 207 9.86 17.07 5.39
N TYR A 208 9.29 17.46 6.53
CA TYR A 208 9.40 16.70 7.78
C TYR A 208 8.06 16.53 8.47
N LYS A 209 7.91 15.41 9.20
CA LYS A 209 6.78 15.16 10.10
C LYS A 209 7.23 14.68 11.47
N ALA A 210 6.34 14.83 12.44
CA ALA A 210 6.41 14.12 13.71
C ALA A 210 4.99 13.80 14.18
N ILE A 211 4.81 12.62 14.78
CA ILE A 211 3.54 12.19 15.35
C ILE A 211 3.77 11.87 16.82
N GLY A 212 3.12 12.62 17.71
CA GLY A 212 3.16 12.37 19.14
C GLY A 212 1.82 11.85 19.65
N THR A 213 1.89 11.00 20.67
CA THR A 213 0.71 10.35 21.26
C THR A 213 0.70 10.50 22.77
N LEU A 214 -0.47 10.74 23.34
CA LEU A 214 -0.72 10.76 24.78
C LEU A 214 -2.04 10.05 25.07
N VAL A 215 -2.05 9.14 26.04
CA VAL A 215 -3.27 8.42 26.45
C VAL A 215 -3.83 9.07 27.70
N TYR A 216 -5.11 9.43 27.70
CA TYR A 216 -5.81 9.95 28.88
C TYR A 216 -6.77 8.90 29.42
N ALA A 217 -6.58 8.51 30.67
CA ALA A 217 -7.45 7.55 31.35
C ALA A 217 -8.68 8.23 31.97
N TRP A 218 -9.70 7.42 32.26
CA TRP A 218 -10.88 7.77 33.05
C TRP A 218 -10.51 8.40 34.42
N PRO A 219 -11.36 9.25 35.02
CA PRO A 219 -12.61 9.82 34.50
C PRO A 219 -12.37 10.83 33.39
N ASP A 220 -13.37 11.20 32.59
CA ASP A 220 -13.29 12.31 31.63
C ASP A 220 -12.18 12.22 30.56
N ALA A 221 -11.80 11.00 30.14
CA ALA A 221 -10.72 10.76 29.18
C ALA A 221 -10.82 11.65 27.92
N LEU A 222 -12.00 11.69 27.29
CA LEU A 222 -12.26 12.51 26.10
C LEU A 222 -12.10 14.01 26.38
N LYS A 223 -12.61 14.52 27.51
CA LYS A 223 -12.51 15.95 27.86
C LYS A 223 -11.05 16.33 28.08
N LYS A 224 -10.27 15.47 28.74
CA LYS A 224 -8.83 15.67 28.95
C LYS A 224 -8.06 15.67 27.63
N ALA A 225 -8.30 14.71 26.74
CA ALA A 225 -7.66 14.67 25.43
C ALA A 225 -7.93 15.96 24.62
N LYS A 226 -9.19 16.42 24.56
CA LYS A 226 -9.55 17.69 23.91
C LYS A 226 -8.90 18.90 24.57
N LYS A 227 -8.82 18.92 25.92
CA LYS A 227 -8.16 20.01 26.64
C LYS A 227 -6.66 20.03 26.39
N ALA A 228 -6.02 18.87 26.30
CA ALA A 228 -4.60 18.74 25.99
C ALA A 228 -4.28 19.25 24.58
N ASP A 229 -5.09 18.88 23.58
CA ASP A 229 -4.97 19.42 22.22
C ASP A 229 -5.10 20.95 22.20
N SER A 230 -6.08 21.51 22.92
CA SER A 230 -6.25 22.96 23.05
C SER A 230 -5.03 23.64 23.68
N ILE A 231 -4.44 23.08 24.74
CA ILE A 231 -3.23 23.60 25.37
C ILE A 231 -2.04 23.53 24.39
N LEU A 232 -1.90 22.42 23.67
CA LEU A 232 -0.84 22.24 22.68
C LEU A 232 -0.91 23.30 21.59
N ARG A 233 -2.09 23.48 20.98
CA ARG A 233 -2.31 24.49 19.92
C ARG A 233 -2.00 25.90 20.40
N GLU A 234 -2.39 26.23 21.63
CA GLU A 234 -2.06 27.53 22.23
C GLU A 234 -0.56 27.72 22.41
N ARG A 235 0.18 26.69 22.83
CA ARG A 235 1.66 26.74 22.92
C ARG A 235 2.31 26.93 21.56
N LEU A 236 1.86 26.18 20.55
CA LEU A 236 2.39 26.28 19.19
C LEU A 236 2.15 27.69 18.61
N ARG A 237 0.96 28.25 18.82
CA ARG A 237 0.58 29.61 18.39
C ARG A 237 1.41 30.69 19.07
N ARG A 238 1.67 30.57 20.38
CA ARG A 238 2.54 31.53 21.11
C ARG A 238 3.98 31.54 20.62
N LEU A 239 4.42 30.45 20.00
CA LEU A 239 5.75 30.30 19.42
C LEU A 239 5.80 30.65 17.94
N ASP A 240 4.67 31.11 17.36
CA ASP A 240 4.55 31.47 15.95
C ASP A 240 5.00 30.34 15.02
N LEU A 241 4.62 29.10 15.37
CA LEU A 241 4.98 27.92 14.58
C LEU A 241 3.93 27.67 13.49
N GLU A 242 4.39 27.68 12.25
CA GLU A 242 3.59 27.35 11.07
C GLU A 242 3.83 25.91 10.62
N PHE A 243 2.76 25.25 10.16
CA PHE A 243 2.79 23.88 9.67
C PHE A 243 1.93 23.79 8.40
N ASP A 244 2.40 23.04 7.40
CA ASP A 244 1.61 22.69 6.21
C ASP A 244 0.39 21.84 6.59
N GLN A 245 0.53 21.03 7.65
CA GLN A 245 -0.56 20.24 8.20
C GLN A 245 -0.38 20.12 9.72
N LEU A 246 -1.48 20.29 10.45
CA LEU A 246 -1.57 19.94 11.87
C LEU A 246 -2.87 19.18 12.11
N LEU A 247 -2.76 17.88 12.38
CA LEU A 247 -3.87 16.95 12.50
C LEU A 247 -3.95 16.42 13.94
N THR A 248 -5.16 16.39 14.47
CA THR A 248 -5.46 15.77 15.77
C THR A 248 -6.45 14.64 15.56
N GLU A 249 -6.15 13.48 16.12
CA GLU A 249 -7.01 12.30 16.12
C GLU A 249 -7.25 11.83 17.56
N LEU A 250 -8.47 11.38 17.82
CA LEU A 250 -8.89 10.83 19.10
C LEU A 250 -9.11 9.32 18.90
N VAL A 251 -8.04 8.54 19.05
CA VAL A 251 -8.08 7.09 18.90
C VAL A 251 -8.88 6.48 20.05
N GLY A 252 -9.81 5.59 19.72
CA GLY A 252 -10.84 5.06 20.62
C GLY A 252 -12.18 5.83 20.55
N VAL A 253 -12.24 6.95 19.83
CA VAL A 253 -13.44 7.79 19.69
C VAL A 253 -13.94 7.76 18.25
N ASP A 254 -13.25 8.45 17.35
CA ASP A 254 -13.69 8.67 15.97
C ASP A 254 -12.54 8.74 14.96
N ALA A 255 -11.30 8.40 15.35
CA ALA A 255 -10.12 8.54 14.48
C ALA A 255 -10.24 7.84 13.12
N THR A 256 -10.91 6.67 13.05
CA THR A 256 -11.04 5.90 11.80
C THR A 256 -12.30 6.27 11.02
N HIS A 257 -13.45 6.28 11.69
CA HIS A 257 -14.77 6.42 11.05
C HIS A 257 -15.26 7.88 11.01
N GLY A 258 -14.58 8.80 11.70
CA GLY A 258 -14.98 10.20 11.84
C GLY A 258 -16.44 10.32 12.27
N ARG A 259 -17.20 11.11 11.50
CA ARG A 259 -18.64 11.32 11.71
C ARG A 259 -19.49 10.04 11.72
N LEU A 260 -18.98 8.92 11.20
CA LEU A 260 -19.70 7.64 11.15
C LEU A 260 -19.55 6.82 12.45
N ALA A 261 -18.68 7.23 13.38
CA ALA A 261 -18.43 6.50 14.63
C ALA A 261 -19.63 6.53 15.62
N GLY A 262 -20.62 7.39 15.40
CA GLY A 262 -21.72 7.63 16.34
C GLY A 262 -21.29 8.45 17.55
N PRO A 263 -22.19 8.68 18.53
CA PRO A 263 -21.84 9.41 19.75
C PRO A 263 -20.90 8.58 20.63
N PRO A 264 -19.83 9.17 21.19
CA PRO A 264 -18.91 8.43 22.05
C PRO A 264 -19.55 8.04 23.38
N ASN A 265 -19.10 6.93 23.95
CA ASN A 265 -19.48 6.55 25.31
C ASN A 265 -19.05 7.65 26.31
N PRO A 266 -19.96 8.22 27.13
CA PRO A 266 -19.60 9.25 28.10
C PRO A 266 -18.60 8.76 29.17
N ASP A 267 -18.58 7.45 29.45
CA ASP A 267 -17.67 6.78 30.39
C ASP A 267 -16.55 6.01 29.67
N ILE A 268 -16.10 6.53 28.51
CA ILE A 268 -14.99 5.93 27.77
C ILE A 268 -13.74 5.74 28.68
N PRO A 269 -13.19 4.50 28.80
CA PRO A 269 -12.13 4.21 29.77
C PRO A 269 -10.83 4.96 29.49
N GLU A 270 -10.50 5.14 28.22
CA GLU A 270 -9.29 5.82 27.79
C GLU A 270 -9.46 6.39 26.38
N VAL A 271 -8.75 7.49 26.10
CA VAL A 271 -8.67 8.10 24.77
C VAL A 271 -7.22 8.42 24.49
N GLN A 272 -6.73 7.94 23.35
CA GLN A 272 -5.41 8.33 22.87
C GLN A 272 -5.54 9.57 21.98
N LEU A 273 -4.98 10.68 22.47
CA LEU A 273 -4.69 11.87 21.68
C LEU A 273 -3.50 11.56 20.78
N ARG A 274 -3.69 11.57 19.47
CA ARG A 274 -2.61 11.47 18.47
C ARG A 274 -2.56 12.79 17.70
N VAL A 275 -1.42 13.47 17.74
CA VAL A 275 -1.21 14.73 17.04
C VAL A 275 -0.05 14.59 16.07
N GLY A 276 -0.33 14.83 14.80
CA GLY A 276 0.65 14.85 13.72
C GLY A 276 0.87 16.27 13.20
N VAL A 277 2.12 16.63 12.96
CA VAL A 277 2.48 17.87 12.28
C VAL A 277 3.34 17.57 11.06
N ARG A 278 3.22 18.40 10.02
CA ARG A 278 4.07 18.40 8.83
C ARG A 278 4.47 19.82 8.48
N ALA A 279 5.73 20.04 8.13
CA ALA A 279 6.21 21.28 7.54
C ALA A 279 7.37 21.02 6.57
N LYS A 280 7.61 21.95 5.64
CA LYS A 280 8.80 21.92 4.77
C LYS A 280 10.10 21.95 5.56
N GLU A 281 10.17 22.77 6.61
CA GLU A 281 11.36 22.89 7.45
C GLU A 281 11.33 21.93 8.65
N ARG A 282 12.52 21.44 9.04
CA ARG A 282 12.67 20.55 10.20
C ARG A 282 12.40 21.25 11.53
N ARG A 283 12.76 22.54 11.63
CA ARG A 283 12.79 23.28 12.90
C ARG A 283 11.41 23.42 13.56
N PRO A 284 10.32 23.79 12.87
CA PRO A 284 8.99 23.84 13.49
C PRO A 284 8.52 22.47 13.99
N VAL A 285 8.78 21.41 13.22
CA VAL A 285 8.43 20.02 13.57
C VAL A 285 9.20 19.57 14.81
N GLU A 286 10.50 19.86 14.87
CA GLU A 286 11.30 19.57 16.07
C GLU A 286 10.79 20.34 17.29
N ARG A 287 10.40 21.61 17.12
CA ARG A 287 9.85 22.40 18.23
C ARG A 287 8.54 21.80 18.74
N PHE A 288 7.65 21.35 17.86
CA PHE A 288 6.43 20.63 18.24
C PHE A 288 6.73 19.44 19.16
N THR A 289 7.75 18.63 18.87
CA THR A 289 8.12 17.46 19.71
C THR A 289 8.45 17.86 21.15
N ARG A 290 8.98 19.08 21.35
CA ARG A 290 9.33 19.65 22.65
C ARG A 290 8.13 20.29 23.36
N GLU A 291 7.04 20.59 22.65
CA GLU A 291 5.81 21.16 23.22
C GLU A 291 4.78 20.10 23.64
N ILE A 292 4.70 18.99 22.91
CA ILE A 292 3.79 17.89 23.22
C ILE A 292 4.26 17.08 24.43
N ALA A 293 5.55 16.74 24.51
CA ALA A 293 6.08 15.89 25.59
C ALA A 293 5.83 16.47 27.01
N PRO A 294 6.01 17.78 27.27
CA PRO A 294 5.73 18.33 28.60
C PRO A 294 4.27 18.27 29.03
N LEU A 295 3.30 17.98 28.16
CA LEU A 295 1.89 17.80 28.57
C LEU A 295 1.70 16.63 29.55
N ILE A 296 2.68 15.73 29.65
CA ILE A 296 2.67 14.63 30.64
C ILE A 296 2.56 15.17 32.08
N LEU A 297 3.29 16.25 32.38
CA LEU A 297 3.33 16.84 33.73
C LEU A 297 2.75 18.27 33.79
N ASN A 298 2.58 18.91 32.63
CA ASN A 298 2.09 20.29 32.50
C ASN A 298 0.76 20.36 31.73
N GLY A 299 -0.02 19.27 31.71
CA GLY A 299 -1.29 19.14 31.01
C GLY A 299 -2.40 18.57 31.89
N PRO A 300 -3.53 18.13 31.30
CA PRO A 300 -4.60 17.46 32.03
C PRO A 300 -4.10 16.19 32.76
N PRO A 301 -4.74 15.79 33.88
CA PRO A 301 -4.24 14.70 34.72
C PRO A 301 -4.49 13.31 34.10
N SER A 302 -3.91 12.28 34.74
CA SER A 302 -4.09 10.86 34.37
C SER A 302 -3.62 10.51 32.96
N VAL A 303 -2.51 11.11 32.54
CA VAL A 303 -1.87 10.85 31.25
C VAL A 303 -0.86 9.70 31.33
N THR A 304 -0.88 8.83 30.34
CA THR A 304 0.01 7.67 30.16
C THR A 304 0.36 7.48 28.68
N GLY A 305 0.98 6.36 28.31
CA GLY A 305 1.29 6.02 26.91
C GLY A 305 2.44 6.84 26.31
N PHE A 306 3.29 7.41 27.16
CA PHE A 306 4.41 8.29 26.78
C PHE A 306 5.79 7.61 26.80
N ALA A 307 5.85 6.29 26.92
CA ALA A 307 7.10 5.55 27.14
C ALA A 307 8.17 5.75 26.04
N GLY A 308 7.76 6.15 24.83
CA GLY A 308 8.67 6.49 23.73
C GLY A 308 9.37 7.85 23.85
N GLY A 309 9.05 8.67 24.87
CA GLY A 309 9.63 9.99 25.06
C GLY A 309 9.12 11.01 24.04
N ARG A 310 10.03 11.83 23.48
CA ARG A 310 9.67 12.81 22.44
C ARG A 310 9.46 12.09 21.10
N PRO A 311 8.44 12.46 20.32
CA PRO A 311 8.26 11.88 19.01
C PRO A 311 9.45 12.19 18.10
N LYS A 312 9.82 11.24 17.24
CA LYS A 312 10.93 11.39 16.30
C LYS A 312 10.50 12.32 15.16
N VAL A 313 11.42 13.20 14.74
CA VAL A 313 11.26 13.97 13.50
C VAL A 313 11.77 13.14 12.34
N GLU A 314 10.91 12.89 11.38
CA GLU A 314 11.14 12.05 10.21
C GLU A 314 11.06 12.88 8.94
N GLU A 315 11.93 12.59 7.97
CA GLU A 315 11.78 13.11 6.61
C GLU A 315 10.57 12.46 5.94
N ILE A 316 9.84 13.25 5.16
CA ILE A 316 8.73 12.77 4.34
C ILE A 316 9.28 12.53 2.94
N VAL A 317 9.25 11.26 2.54
CA VAL A 317 9.41 10.88 1.14
C VAL A 317 7.99 10.79 0.55
N ALA A 318 7.64 11.76 -0.28
CA ALA A 318 6.35 11.80 -0.96
C ALA A 318 6.38 11.01 -2.26
N TYR A 319 5.22 10.48 -2.61
CA TYR A 319 5.00 9.69 -3.81
C TYR A 319 4.45 10.58 -4.93
N TRP A 320 5.06 10.47 -6.11
CA TRP A 320 4.67 11.15 -7.33
C TRP A 320 4.39 10.08 -8.40
N PRO A 321 3.13 9.67 -8.58
CA PRO A 321 2.75 8.75 -9.63
C PRO A 321 2.70 9.46 -10.98
N ALA A 322 3.38 8.92 -11.98
CA ALA A 322 3.37 9.44 -13.35
C ALA A 322 3.31 8.30 -14.38
N LEU A 323 3.20 8.65 -15.66
CA LEU A 323 3.25 7.72 -16.78
C LEU A 323 4.42 8.03 -17.71
N ILE A 324 4.96 6.98 -18.33
CA ILE A 324 5.95 7.08 -19.41
C ILE A 324 5.57 6.13 -20.55
N PRO A 325 5.75 6.50 -21.83
CA PRO A 325 5.57 5.54 -22.93
C PRO A 325 6.50 4.33 -22.77
N LYS A 326 5.97 3.13 -23.00
CA LYS A 326 6.72 1.86 -22.89
C LYS A 326 8.02 1.86 -23.68
N ARG A 327 8.02 2.47 -24.88
CA ARG A 327 9.18 2.57 -25.77
C ARG A 327 10.40 3.27 -25.15
N GLU A 328 10.21 4.11 -24.14
CA GLU A 328 11.30 4.84 -23.46
C GLU A 328 12.01 3.98 -22.41
N VAL A 329 11.43 2.82 -22.05
CA VAL A 329 11.90 1.94 -20.99
C VAL A 329 12.34 0.60 -21.59
N GLN A 330 13.63 0.31 -21.47
CA GLN A 330 14.18 -0.98 -21.88
C GLN A 330 14.62 -1.77 -20.65
N ALA A 331 14.03 -2.94 -20.45
CA ALA A 331 14.50 -3.89 -19.44
C ALA A 331 15.81 -4.55 -19.89
N ARG A 332 16.69 -4.86 -18.93
CA ARG A 332 17.94 -5.59 -19.17
C ARG A 332 17.93 -6.86 -18.33
N VAL A 333 18.09 -8.01 -18.98
CA VAL A 333 18.15 -9.31 -18.31
C VAL A 333 19.59 -9.84 -18.37
N GLN A 334 20.15 -10.13 -17.21
CA GLN A 334 21.49 -10.70 -17.04
C GLN A 334 21.37 -12.03 -16.31
N ILE A 335 22.12 -13.04 -16.76
CA ILE A 335 22.20 -14.35 -16.13
C ILE A 335 23.57 -14.43 -15.47
N LEU A 336 23.58 -14.83 -14.20
CA LEU A 336 24.78 -15.08 -13.42
C LEU A 336 24.78 -16.56 -13.07
N GLU A 337 25.82 -17.28 -13.49
CA GLU A 337 26.09 -18.64 -13.01
C GLU A 337 26.90 -18.52 -11.72
N VAL A 338 26.43 -19.14 -10.65
CA VAL A 338 27.05 -19.14 -9.32
C VAL A 338 27.47 -20.56 -8.96
#